data_AF-A0AAE0F171-F1
#
_entry.id   AF-A0AAE0F171-F1
#
_cell.length_a   1.000
_cell.length_b   1.000
_cell.length_c   1.000
_cell.angle_alpha   90.00
_cell.angle_beta   90.00
_cell.angle_gamma   90.00
#
_symmetry.space_group_name_H-M   'P 1'
#
loop_
_entity.id
_entity.type
_entity.pdbx_description
1 polymer ?
#
loop_
_entity_poly.entity_id
_entity_poly.type
_entity_poly.pdbx_seq_one_letter_code
_entity_poly.pdbx_strand_id
1 'polypeptide(L)'
;MRRERIPSVRDQPSVHARTLSHSDLRVRCISIPIQNASLLLRAQQATMMASRSTSSNHSLSSGTSGLQEQLAQLKQSEAEAKKETQEARALAAQAARLIEQAEKQAQASAQKEKARAHELQQAREREAQALAKAEEARTRQATAEAEAIRAEVQRAWALEHEAQARQAQQAWNNCFNFTVPQLALPGLAQYPSSAPYYAVAQGAVPGQAQYPSSAPYYAVAQGAVPGQAQYPSSAPYYAVAQGAVPGQAQYPSSAQYAAGQARPEEPVSKRARGAPGTEVHAPVTYFAPGTKVKIVGLRSRLEYNDKTGRVQGFDCLTSRHLVKLEGSEGQGKATEIHVKMDNLQQFCEVQITGLASADGRRACIVGWLEPLGRYDARLGISQKRIGLLPENAILFPGTIVRIHEHATAQGHRGKIVGVNKEEKIYLVELYHGQIIKARFGSVRA
;
A
#
# COMPACT_ATOMS: atom_id res chain seq x y z
N MET A 1 51.02 10.89 30.12
CA MET A 1 49.64 10.35 29.96
C MET A 1 49.56 9.61 28.63
N ARG A 2 49.73 8.28 28.64
CA ARG A 2 49.66 7.43 27.45
C ARG A 2 48.18 7.17 27.12
N ARG A 3 47.75 7.50 25.90
CA ARG A 3 46.43 7.13 25.38
C ARG A 3 46.53 5.74 24.74
N GLU A 4 45.77 4.81 25.29
CA GLU A 4 45.62 3.45 24.77
C GLU A 4 44.84 3.48 23.44
N ARG A 5 45.37 2.77 22.44
CA ARG A 5 44.69 2.51 21.17
C ARG A 5 43.76 1.32 21.35
N ILE A 6 42.48 1.51 21.10
CA ILE A 6 41.48 0.45 20.99
C ILE A 6 41.71 -0.29 19.67
N PRO A 7 41.88 -1.62 19.65
CA PRO A 7 42.07 -2.37 18.42
C PRO A 7 40.75 -2.56 17.65
N SER A 8 40.86 -2.43 16.33
CA SER A 8 39.81 -2.57 15.33
C SER A 8 39.29 -4.01 15.25
N VAL A 9 37.98 -4.19 15.40
CA VAL A 9 37.23 -5.43 15.17
C VAL A 9 37.12 -5.69 13.66
N ARG A 10 38.19 -6.23 13.06
CA ARG A 10 38.17 -6.87 11.75
C ARG A 10 39.16 -8.01 11.79
N ASP A 11 38.66 -9.18 12.18
CA ASP A 11 39.13 -10.50 11.76
C ASP A 11 38.34 -11.55 12.55
N GLN A 12 37.16 -11.91 12.02
CA GLN A 12 36.53 -13.19 12.36
C GLN A 12 36.36 -13.99 11.06
N PRO A 13 36.82 -15.25 11.02
CA PRO A 13 36.66 -16.10 9.86
C PRO A 13 35.18 -16.46 9.65
N SER A 14 34.70 -16.28 8.42
CA SER A 14 33.33 -16.59 8.06
C SER A 14 33.08 -18.11 8.13
N VAL A 15 32.36 -18.55 9.16
CA VAL A 15 31.84 -19.92 9.24
C VAL A 15 30.66 -20.02 8.28
N HIS A 16 30.89 -20.54 7.07
CA HIS A 16 29.84 -20.90 6.13
C HIS A 16 29.06 -22.11 6.66
N ALA A 17 27.98 -21.86 7.40
CA ALA A 17 26.96 -22.86 7.67
C ALA A 17 26.23 -23.18 6.34
N ARG A 18 26.61 -24.29 5.71
CA ARG A 18 25.85 -24.92 4.62
C ARG A 18 24.54 -25.45 5.19
N THR A 19 23.46 -24.68 5.08
CA THR A 19 22.10 -25.18 5.21
C THR A 19 21.78 -26.05 3.99
N LEU A 20 21.92 -27.36 4.15
CA LEU A 20 21.44 -28.36 3.20
C LEU A 20 19.90 -28.34 3.22
N SER A 21 19.29 -27.98 2.09
CA SER A 21 17.83 -27.96 1.93
C SER A 21 17.27 -29.38 1.91
N HIS A 22 16.21 -29.59 2.69
CA HIS A 22 15.51 -30.86 2.93
C HIS A 22 14.70 -31.43 1.75
N SER A 23 14.92 -30.98 0.51
CA SER A 23 14.08 -31.33 -0.65
C SER A 23 14.65 -32.38 -1.61
N ASP A 24 15.79 -33.03 -1.29
CA ASP A 24 16.44 -34.03 -2.16
C ASP A 24 16.38 -35.49 -1.67
N LEU A 25 15.49 -35.80 -0.72
CA LEU A 25 15.14 -37.19 -0.38
C LEU A 25 14.16 -37.78 -1.42
N ARG A 26 14.55 -37.75 -2.69
CA ARG A 26 14.02 -38.72 -3.66
C ARG A 26 14.60 -40.08 -3.30
N VAL A 27 13.70 -40.99 -2.96
CA VAL A 27 13.88 -42.44 -2.86
C VAL A 27 14.92 -42.90 -3.88
N ARG A 28 16.17 -43.03 -3.44
CA ARG A 28 17.14 -43.87 -4.13
C ARG A 28 16.64 -45.28 -3.89
N CYS A 29 15.85 -45.79 -4.82
CA CYS A 29 15.70 -47.23 -4.98
C CYS A 29 17.13 -47.78 -5.00
N ILE A 30 17.49 -48.50 -3.95
CA ILE A 30 18.73 -49.27 -3.91
C ILE A 30 18.54 -50.31 -5.01
N SER A 31 19.04 -49.98 -6.20
CA SER A 31 19.24 -50.94 -7.27
C SER A 31 20.16 -52.00 -6.69
N ILE A 32 19.58 -53.10 -6.25
CA ILE A 32 20.32 -54.32 -5.90
C ILE A 32 21.20 -54.61 -7.11
N PRO A 33 22.53 -54.63 -6.97
CA PRO A 33 23.41 -54.80 -8.11
C PRO A 33 23.09 -56.12 -8.80
N ILE A 34 22.96 -56.05 -10.13
CA ILE A 34 22.73 -57.14 -11.08
C ILE A 34 23.82 -58.25 -10.99
N GLN A 35 24.80 -58.10 -10.08
CA GLN A 35 25.83 -59.08 -9.77
C GLN A 35 25.28 -60.44 -9.26
N ASN A 36 24.06 -60.50 -8.72
CA ASN A 36 23.46 -61.80 -8.36
C ASN A 36 22.88 -62.57 -9.56
N ALA A 37 22.54 -61.90 -10.66
CA ALA A 37 22.00 -62.58 -11.85
C ALA A 37 23.08 -63.42 -12.56
N SER A 38 24.35 -63.00 -12.50
CA SER A 38 25.46 -63.74 -13.11
C SER A 38 25.82 -65.01 -12.33
N LEU A 39 25.67 -65.01 -11.00
CA LEU A 39 25.87 -66.21 -10.18
C LEU A 39 24.76 -67.25 -10.39
N LEU A 40 23.50 -66.80 -10.51
CA LEU A 40 22.36 -67.67 -10.81
C LEU A 40 22.47 -68.30 -12.22
N LEU A 41 22.96 -67.55 -13.20
CA LEU A 41 23.21 -68.05 -14.55
C LEU A 41 24.37 -69.06 -14.59
N ARG A 42 25.44 -68.84 -13.82
CA ARG A 42 26.56 -69.80 -13.70
C ARG A 42 26.14 -71.09 -13.01
N ALA A 43 25.30 -71.01 -11.97
CA ALA A 43 24.75 -72.19 -11.32
C ALA A 43 23.88 -73.02 -12.28
N GLN A 44 23.00 -72.37 -13.06
CA GLN A 44 22.19 -73.05 -14.08
C GLN A 44 23.05 -73.68 -15.19
N GLN A 45 24.11 -73.01 -15.65
CA GLN A 45 25.03 -73.56 -16.65
C GLN A 45 25.81 -74.77 -16.11
N ALA A 46 26.22 -74.76 -14.83
CA ALA A 46 26.87 -75.90 -14.20
C ALA A 46 25.93 -77.11 -14.08
N THR A 47 24.65 -76.90 -13.74
CA THR A 47 23.65 -77.98 -13.69
C THR A 47 23.36 -78.59 -15.07
N MET A 48 23.39 -77.76 -16.13
CA MET A 48 23.23 -78.25 -17.51
C MET A 48 24.45 -79.01 -18.05
N MET A 49 25.66 -78.66 -17.59
CA MET A 49 26.88 -79.41 -17.94
C MET A 49 26.92 -80.78 -17.24
N ALA A 50 26.50 -80.85 -15.97
CA ALA A 50 26.48 -82.09 -15.21
C ALA A 50 25.48 -83.13 -15.76
N SER A 51 24.36 -82.67 -16.34
CA SER A 51 23.35 -83.56 -16.93
C SER A 51 23.71 -84.07 -18.33
N ARG A 52 24.76 -83.54 -18.98
CA ARG A 52 25.23 -83.99 -20.31
C ARG A 52 26.36 -85.03 -20.27
N SER A 53 26.87 -85.40 -19.10
CA SER A 53 28.05 -86.29 -18.98
C SER A 53 27.75 -87.76 -18.63
N THR A 54 26.49 -88.20 -18.57
CA THR A 54 26.11 -89.57 -18.16
C THR A 54 25.97 -90.55 -19.33
N SER A 55 26.94 -90.58 -20.26
CA SER A 55 26.97 -91.62 -21.32
C SER A 55 28.41 -91.96 -21.72
N SER A 56 29.10 -92.69 -20.86
CA SER A 56 30.34 -93.39 -21.22
C SER A 56 30.60 -94.47 -20.16
N ASN A 57 30.19 -95.70 -20.47
CA ASN A 57 30.50 -96.90 -19.69
C ASN A 57 31.84 -97.45 -20.17
N HIS A 58 32.89 -97.38 -19.36
CA HIS A 58 34.06 -98.27 -19.49
C HIS A 58 34.70 -98.61 -18.13
N SER A 59 34.80 -99.94 -17.93
CA SER A 59 35.67 -100.74 -17.07
C SER A 59 36.16 -100.20 -15.72
N LEU A 60 35.60 -100.81 -14.67
CA LEU A 60 36.10 -100.90 -13.30
C LEU A 60 37.44 -101.65 -13.22
N SER A 61 38.37 -101.17 -12.39
CA SER A 61 39.20 -101.97 -11.47
C SER A 61 40.41 -101.15 -10.98
N SER A 62 40.32 -100.57 -9.76
CA SER A 62 41.42 -100.11 -8.85
C SER A 62 41.23 -98.72 -8.18
N GLY A 63 40.01 -98.28 -7.86
CA GLY A 63 39.76 -96.89 -7.42
C GLY A 63 39.04 -96.67 -6.08
N THR A 64 39.06 -97.60 -5.12
CA THR A 64 38.29 -97.43 -3.86
C THR A 64 38.87 -96.41 -2.87
N SER A 65 40.19 -96.12 -2.92
CA SER A 65 40.80 -95.11 -2.05
C SER A 65 40.42 -93.67 -2.43
N GLY A 66 40.29 -93.38 -3.72
CA GLY A 66 39.93 -92.05 -4.21
C GLY A 66 38.50 -91.61 -3.83
N LEU A 67 37.57 -92.57 -3.74
CA LEU A 67 36.18 -92.27 -3.36
C LEU A 67 36.03 -91.92 -1.88
N GLN A 68 36.84 -92.54 -1.00
CA GLN A 68 36.85 -92.19 0.43
C GLN A 68 37.42 -90.78 0.66
N GLU A 69 38.46 -90.41 -0.08
CA GLU A 69 39.06 -89.08 0.00
C GLU A 69 38.11 -87.99 -0.54
N GLN A 70 37.42 -88.26 -1.66
CA GLN A 70 36.39 -87.36 -2.19
C GLN A 70 35.21 -87.17 -1.22
N LEU A 71 34.80 -88.23 -0.51
CA LEU A 71 33.73 -88.13 0.50
C LEU A 71 34.17 -87.28 1.70
N ALA A 72 35.44 -87.38 2.12
CA ALA A 72 35.98 -86.57 3.20
C ALA A 72 36.05 -85.08 2.80
N GLN A 73 36.50 -84.77 1.58
CA GLN A 73 36.53 -83.40 1.04
C GLN A 73 35.11 -82.81 0.91
N LEU A 74 34.12 -83.60 0.49
CA LEU A 74 32.72 -83.17 0.44
C LEU A 74 32.15 -82.87 1.83
N LYS A 75 32.46 -83.69 2.83
CA LYS A 75 32.03 -83.42 4.21
C LYS A 75 32.67 -82.17 4.79
N GLN A 76 33.93 -81.92 4.46
CA GLN A 76 34.63 -80.69 4.87
C GLN A 76 34.02 -79.45 4.20
N SER A 77 33.77 -79.49 2.89
CA SER A 77 33.15 -78.36 2.19
C SER A 77 31.71 -78.11 2.63
N GLU A 78 30.95 -79.16 2.99
CA GLU A 78 29.63 -79.01 3.59
C GLU A 78 29.69 -78.35 4.98
N ALA A 79 30.69 -78.69 5.80
CA ALA A 79 30.90 -78.07 7.10
C ALA A 79 31.31 -76.59 6.98
N GLU A 80 32.18 -76.26 6.02
CA GLU A 80 32.58 -74.88 5.71
C GLU A 80 31.39 -74.06 5.20
N ALA A 81 30.59 -74.60 4.28
CA ALA A 81 29.38 -73.94 3.79
C ALA A 81 28.34 -73.70 4.90
N LYS A 82 28.21 -74.63 5.85
CA LYS A 82 27.34 -74.44 7.04
C LYS A 82 27.87 -73.32 7.93
N LYS A 83 29.18 -73.24 8.15
CA LYS A 83 29.81 -72.17 8.92
C LYS A 83 29.61 -70.80 8.26
N GLU A 84 29.88 -70.68 6.95
CA GLU A 84 29.63 -69.44 6.19
C GLU A 84 28.16 -69.03 6.25
N THR A 85 27.24 -70.00 6.15
CA THR A 85 25.79 -69.72 6.27
C THR A 85 25.43 -69.21 7.67
N GLN A 86 26.04 -69.73 8.73
CA GLN A 86 25.84 -69.25 10.10
C GLN A 86 26.40 -67.84 10.31
N GLU A 87 27.59 -67.55 9.78
CA GLU A 87 28.19 -66.21 9.83
C GLU A 87 27.35 -65.19 9.05
N ALA A 88 26.87 -65.55 7.86
CA ALA A 88 25.97 -64.71 7.07
C ALA A 88 24.65 -64.42 7.82
N ARG A 89 24.09 -65.42 8.51
CA ARG A 89 22.90 -65.23 9.35
C ARG A 89 23.17 -64.32 10.55
N ALA A 90 24.33 -64.44 11.19
CA ALA A 90 24.72 -63.58 12.31
C ALA A 90 24.89 -62.12 11.86
N LEU A 91 25.56 -61.89 10.72
CA LEU A 91 25.70 -60.56 10.12
C LEU A 91 24.36 -59.96 9.70
N ALA A 92 23.47 -60.76 9.11
CA ALA A 92 22.12 -60.32 8.76
C ALA A 92 21.31 -59.90 10.01
N ALA A 93 21.41 -60.66 11.10
CA ALA A 93 20.76 -60.31 12.36
C ALA A 93 21.35 -59.03 12.99
N GLN A 94 22.67 -58.84 12.91
CA GLN A 94 23.30 -57.60 13.36
C GLN A 94 22.85 -56.39 12.52
N ALA A 95 22.79 -56.53 11.20
CA ALA A 95 22.31 -55.49 10.30
C ALA A 95 20.85 -55.10 10.63
N ALA A 96 19.98 -56.08 10.88
CA ALA A 96 18.59 -55.83 11.26
C ALA A 96 18.48 -55.01 12.56
N ARG A 97 19.30 -55.31 13.57
CA ARG A 97 19.33 -54.53 14.83
C ARG A 97 19.79 -53.09 14.62
N LEU A 98 20.78 -52.87 13.75
CA LEU A 98 21.25 -51.52 13.44
C LEU A 98 20.21 -50.70 12.68
N ILE A 99 19.46 -51.33 11.77
CA ILE A 99 18.33 -50.68 11.08
C ILE A 99 17.26 -50.27 12.08
N GLU A 100 16.85 -51.17 12.98
CA GLU A 100 15.85 -50.86 14.02
C GLU A 100 16.31 -49.72 14.95
N GLN A 101 17.59 -49.70 15.33
CA GLN A 101 18.16 -48.62 16.13
C GLN A 101 18.17 -47.28 15.38
N ALA A 102 18.53 -47.29 14.09
CA ALA A 102 18.52 -46.09 13.26
C ALA A 102 17.09 -45.54 13.08
N GLU A 103 16.10 -46.41 12.89
CA GLU A 103 14.69 -46.02 12.82
C GLU A 103 14.19 -45.39 14.13
N LYS A 104 14.52 -45.99 15.29
CA LYS A 104 14.18 -45.43 16.60
C LYS A 104 14.82 -44.05 16.82
N GLN A 105 16.09 -43.88 16.41
CA GLN A 105 16.77 -42.59 16.51
C GLN A 105 16.16 -41.53 15.57
N ALA A 106 15.77 -41.92 14.36
CA ALA A 106 15.09 -41.04 13.40
C ALA A 106 13.70 -40.62 13.90
N GLN A 107 12.95 -41.52 14.52
CA GLN A 107 11.66 -41.19 15.13
C GLN A 107 11.84 -40.23 16.32
N ALA A 108 12.84 -40.45 17.17
CA ALA A 108 13.12 -39.58 18.31
C ALA A 108 13.58 -38.17 17.87
N SER A 109 14.40 -38.05 16.83
CA SER A 109 14.80 -36.75 16.30
C SER A 109 13.62 -36.02 15.64
N ALA A 110 12.79 -36.72 14.88
CA ALA A 110 11.57 -36.16 14.29
C ALA A 110 10.58 -35.66 15.35
N GLN A 111 10.42 -36.39 16.47
CA GLN A 111 9.58 -35.93 17.59
C GLN A 111 10.16 -34.68 18.27
N LYS A 112 11.48 -34.61 18.47
CA LYS A 112 12.14 -33.40 19.01
C LYS A 112 11.97 -32.19 18.09
N GLU A 113 12.05 -32.38 16.77
CA GLU A 113 11.85 -31.31 15.81
C GLU A 113 10.39 -30.81 15.81
N LYS A 114 9.41 -31.72 15.87
CA LYS A 114 7.99 -31.35 16.04
C LYS A 114 7.75 -30.55 17.32
N ALA A 115 8.36 -30.94 18.44
CA ALA A 115 8.24 -30.22 19.70
C ALA A 115 8.81 -28.80 19.59
N ARG A 116 9.99 -28.64 18.97
CA ARG A 116 10.60 -27.31 18.72
C ARG A 116 9.75 -26.45 17.80
N ALA A 117 9.15 -27.03 16.76
CA ALA A 117 8.26 -26.30 15.87
C ALA A 117 7.01 -25.79 16.59
N HIS A 118 6.43 -26.60 17.48
CA HIS A 118 5.29 -26.21 18.31
C HIS A 118 5.67 -25.11 19.31
N GLU A 119 6.83 -25.21 19.97
CA GLU A 119 7.32 -24.16 20.88
C GLU A 119 7.55 -22.82 20.15
N LEU A 120 8.12 -22.87 18.94
CA LEU A 120 8.30 -21.68 18.11
C LEU A 120 6.96 -21.07 17.68
N GLN A 121 5.96 -21.89 17.38
CA GLN A 121 4.60 -21.42 17.08
C GLN A 121 3.99 -20.72 18.29
N GLN A 122 4.06 -21.32 19.47
CA GLN A 122 3.58 -20.70 20.71
C GLN A 122 4.29 -19.38 21.03
N ALA A 123 5.61 -19.30 20.77
CA ALA A 123 6.36 -18.06 20.95
C ALA A 123 5.85 -16.94 20.02
N ARG A 124 5.59 -17.27 18.74
CA ARG A 124 5.02 -16.32 17.76
C ARG A 124 3.62 -15.86 18.15
N GLU A 125 2.78 -16.76 18.65
CA GLU A 125 1.44 -16.41 19.13
C GLU A 125 1.49 -15.47 20.34
N ARG A 126 2.41 -15.72 21.30
CA ARG A 126 2.64 -14.82 22.44
C ARG A 126 3.14 -13.44 22.01
N GLU A 127 4.06 -13.38 21.05
CA GLU A 127 4.55 -12.12 20.48
C GLU A 127 3.43 -11.34 19.77
N ALA A 128 2.62 -12.02 18.97
CA ALA A 128 1.46 -11.42 18.31
C ALA A 128 0.43 -10.87 19.32
N GLN A 129 0.15 -11.62 20.39
CA GLN A 129 -0.73 -11.16 21.47
C GLN A 129 -0.16 -9.94 22.22
N ALA A 130 1.17 -9.91 22.44
CA ALA A 130 1.82 -8.77 23.08
C ALA A 130 1.75 -7.51 22.20
N LEU A 131 1.96 -7.65 20.88
CA LEU A 131 1.83 -6.55 19.92
C LEU A 131 0.39 -6.04 19.84
N ALA A 132 -0.61 -6.92 19.80
CA ALA A 132 -2.02 -6.54 19.80
C ALA A 132 -2.39 -5.76 21.07
N LYS A 133 -1.95 -6.21 22.25
CA LYS A 133 -2.15 -5.48 23.51
C LYS A 133 -1.45 -4.12 23.52
N ALA A 134 -0.25 -4.01 22.94
CA ALA A 134 0.48 -2.76 22.84
C ALA A 134 -0.21 -1.77 21.89
N GLU A 135 -0.78 -2.24 20.79
CA GLU A 135 -1.57 -1.44 19.86
C GLU A 135 -2.86 -0.93 20.52
N GLU A 136 -3.58 -1.79 21.25
CA GLU A 136 -4.76 -1.40 22.04
C GLU A 136 -4.42 -0.34 23.11
N ALA A 137 -3.26 -0.45 23.77
CA ALA A 137 -2.81 0.56 24.71
C ALA A 137 -2.52 1.90 24.03
N ARG A 138 -1.90 1.88 22.83
CA ARG A 138 -1.63 3.10 22.05
C ARG A 138 -2.91 3.77 21.58
N THR A 139 -3.90 3.00 21.12
CA THR A 139 -5.19 3.57 20.69
C THR A 139 -5.93 4.18 21.87
N ARG A 140 -5.93 3.53 23.04
CA ARG A 140 -6.49 4.10 24.28
C ARG A 140 -5.81 5.39 24.71
N GLN A 141 -4.48 5.45 24.61
CA GLN A 141 -3.73 6.67 24.92
C GLN A 141 -4.08 7.79 23.92
N ALA A 142 -4.10 7.49 22.62
CA ALA A 142 -4.46 8.47 21.60
C ALA A 142 -5.89 9.01 21.76
N THR A 143 -6.85 8.15 22.15
CA THR A 143 -8.22 8.59 22.47
C THR A 143 -8.26 9.49 23.69
N ALA A 144 -7.51 9.15 24.75
CA ALA A 144 -7.44 9.98 25.95
C ALA A 144 -6.81 11.36 25.67
N GLU A 145 -5.74 11.41 24.86
CA GLU A 145 -5.12 12.65 24.42
C GLU A 145 -6.07 13.50 23.56
N ALA A 146 -6.82 12.87 22.64
CA ALA A 146 -7.81 13.58 21.83
C ALA A 146 -8.97 14.15 22.67
N GLU A 147 -9.43 13.43 23.70
CA GLU A 147 -10.43 13.91 24.64
C GLU A 147 -9.90 15.07 25.50
N ALA A 148 -8.64 15.00 25.94
CA ALA A 148 -8.00 16.09 26.68
C ALA A 148 -7.90 17.37 25.83
N ILE A 149 -7.46 17.26 24.57
CA ILE A 149 -7.40 18.39 23.64
C ILE A 149 -8.81 18.96 23.40
N ARG A 150 -9.83 18.10 23.23
CA ARG A 150 -11.22 18.55 23.08
C ARG A 150 -11.71 19.34 24.30
N ALA A 151 -11.38 18.88 25.51
CA ALA A 151 -11.73 19.57 26.75
C ALA A 151 -11.03 20.94 26.86
N GLU A 152 -9.77 21.05 26.43
CA GLU A 152 -9.05 22.34 26.39
C GLU A 152 -9.68 23.31 25.39
N VAL A 153 -10.01 22.85 24.18
CA VAL A 153 -10.68 23.67 23.17
C VAL A 153 -12.04 24.16 23.68
N GLN A 154 -12.81 23.31 24.35
CA GLN A 154 -14.09 23.71 24.96
C GLN A 154 -13.92 24.78 26.05
N ARG A 155 -12.87 24.67 26.89
CA ARG A 155 -12.57 25.70 27.89
C ARG A 155 -12.18 27.03 27.25
N ALA A 156 -11.33 27.01 26.22
CA ALA A 156 -10.93 28.21 25.51
C ALA A 156 -12.13 28.90 24.87
N TRP A 157 -13.02 28.14 24.23
CA TRP A 157 -14.25 28.65 23.65
C TRP A 157 -15.18 29.27 24.69
N ALA A 158 -15.33 28.64 25.87
CA ALA A 158 -16.13 29.20 26.96
C ALA A 158 -15.56 30.53 27.49
N LEU A 159 -14.24 30.65 27.64
CA LEU A 159 -13.58 31.89 28.07
C LEU A 159 -13.74 33.01 27.04
N GLU A 160 -13.67 32.69 25.74
CA GLU A 160 -13.89 33.66 24.67
C GLU A 160 -15.34 34.17 24.68
N HIS A 161 -16.32 33.27 24.82
CA HIS A 161 -17.73 33.65 24.96
C HIS A 161 -17.97 34.54 26.19
N GLU A 162 -17.35 34.23 27.32
CA GLU A 162 -17.46 35.06 28.53
C GLU A 162 -16.85 36.45 28.32
N ALA A 163 -15.70 36.54 27.63
CA ALA A 163 -15.06 37.81 27.29
C ALA A 163 -15.93 38.65 26.34
N GLN A 164 -16.53 38.03 25.32
CA GLN A 164 -17.47 38.68 24.42
C GLN A 164 -18.71 39.19 25.17
N ALA A 165 -19.26 38.40 26.10
CA ALA A 165 -20.38 38.83 26.93
C ALA A 165 -20.01 40.03 27.82
N ARG A 166 -18.82 40.03 28.43
CA ARG A 166 -18.30 41.18 29.20
C ARG A 166 -18.13 42.43 28.33
N GLN A 167 -17.61 42.28 27.12
CA GLN A 167 -17.43 43.39 26.18
C GLN A 167 -18.79 43.97 25.75
N ALA A 168 -19.78 43.13 25.46
CA ALA A 168 -21.14 43.56 25.16
C ALA A 168 -21.78 44.30 26.34
N GLN A 169 -21.60 43.82 27.57
CA GLN A 169 -22.10 44.50 28.77
C GLN A 169 -21.43 45.87 28.97
N GLN A 170 -20.12 45.98 28.75
CA GLN A 170 -19.41 47.26 28.82
C GLN A 170 -19.91 48.24 27.75
N ALA A 171 -20.09 47.77 26.51
CA ALA A 171 -20.66 48.58 25.44
C ALA A 171 -22.06 49.09 25.80
N TRP A 172 -22.90 48.24 26.38
CA TRP A 172 -24.23 48.62 26.86
C TRP A 172 -24.18 49.69 27.96
N ASN A 173 -23.33 49.50 28.99
CA ASN A 173 -23.13 50.49 30.05
C ASN A 173 -22.63 51.84 29.52
N ASN A 174 -21.73 51.83 28.52
CA ASN A 174 -21.22 53.04 27.89
C ASN A 174 -22.30 53.79 27.11
N CYS A 175 -23.24 53.09 26.47
CA CYS A 175 -24.36 53.71 25.77
C CYS A 175 -25.38 54.35 26.71
N PHE A 176 -25.50 53.87 27.96
CA PHE A 176 -26.49 54.37 28.94
C PHE A 176 -25.96 55.44 29.91
N ASN A 177 -24.66 55.76 29.89
CA ASN A 177 -24.10 56.92 30.61
C ASN A 177 -24.32 58.24 29.85
N PHE A 178 -25.52 58.47 29.33
CA PHE A 178 -25.96 59.82 28.98
C PHE A 178 -26.41 60.50 30.27
N THR A 179 -25.57 61.40 30.77
CA THR A 179 -25.97 62.39 31.77
C THR A 179 -27.14 63.16 31.20
N VAL A 180 -28.36 62.86 31.66
CA VAL A 180 -29.55 63.62 31.31
C VAL A 180 -29.33 65.05 31.84
N PRO A 181 -29.20 66.08 30.99
CA PRO A 181 -29.31 67.43 31.48
C PRO A 181 -30.75 67.57 31.99
N GLN A 182 -30.91 67.82 33.29
CA GLN A 182 -32.19 68.28 33.82
C GLN A 182 -32.64 69.47 32.96
N LEU A 183 -33.84 69.38 32.38
CA LEU A 183 -34.56 70.35 31.52
C LEU A 183 -34.50 70.04 30.01
N ALA A 184 -35.33 69.10 29.56
CA ALA A 184 -35.84 69.10 28.19
C ALA A 184 -37.32 68.66 28.16
N LEU A 185 -38.16 69.55 27.64
CA LEU A 185 -39.59 69.39 27.36
C LEU A 185 -39.84 68.35 26.25
N PRO A 186 -41.05 67.77 26.14
CA PRO A 186 -41.36 66.75 25.13
C PRO A 186 -41.39 67.36 23.73
N GLY A 187 -40.36 67.09 22.94
CA GLY A 187 -40.22 67.50 21.55
C GLY A 187 -39.83 66.33 20.64
N LEU A 188 -40.52 66.24 19.51
CA LEU A 188 -40.36 65.24 18.44
C LEU A 188 -38.89 64.94 18.12
N ALA A 189 -38.48 63.68 18.27
CA ALA A 189 -37.14 63.23 17.90
C ALA A 189 -37.09 62.91 16.40
N GLN A 190 -36.38 63.76 15.64
CA GLN A 190 -35.98 63.49 14.25
C GLN A 190 -34.55 62.97 14.26
N TYR A 191 -34.33 61.72 13.83
CA TYR A 191 -33.00 61.12 13.76
C TYR A 191 -32.36 61.37 12.38
N PRO A 192 -31.22 62.06 12.30
CA PRO A 192 -30.48 62.19 11.05
C PRO A 192 -29.71 60.89 10.77
N SER A 193 -30.04 60.26 9.64
CA SER A 193 -29.22 59.36 8.80
C SER A 193 -28.10 58.56 9.48
N SER A 194 -28.41 57.82 10.55
CA SER A 194 -27.50 56.82 11.14
C SER A 194 -28.10 55.42 10.98
N ALA A 195 -27.23 54.43 10.75
CA ALA A 195 -27.61 53.04 10.49
C ALA A 195 -28.48 52.47 11.65
N PRO A 196 -29.53 51.67 11.35
CA PRO A 196 -30.59 51.42 12.29
C PRO A 196 -30.22 50.40 13.38
N TYR A 197 -30.56 50.73 14.62
CA TYR A 197 -30.62 49.84 15.79
C TYR A 197 -32.04 49.21 15.88
N TYR A 198 -32.13 47.95 16.31
CA TYR A 198 -33.41 47.30 16.61
C TYR A 198 -33.99 47.86 17.92
N ALA A 199 -35.23 48.35 17.90
CA ALA A 199 -36.01 48.63 19.11
C ALA A 199 -37.34 47.87 19.03
N VAL A 200 -37.54 46.94 19.96
CA VAL A 200 -38.83 46.26 20.16
C VAL A 200 -39.51 46.95 21.34
N ALA A 201 -40.49 47.81 21.07
CA ALA A 201 -41.31 48.41 22.11
C ALA A 201 -42.55 47.53 22.34
N GLN A 202 -42.70 46.93 23.53
CA GLN A 202 -43.96 46.32 23.95
C GLN A 202 -44.93 47.43 24.37
N GLY A 203 -46.10 47.50 23.74
CA GLY A 203 -47.22 48.35 24.17
C GLY A 203 -47.31 49.76 23.55
N ALA A 204 -46.59 50.05 22.46
CA ALA A 204 -46.67 51.35 21.79
C ALA A 204 -47.95 51.49 20.93
N VAL A 205 -48.64 52.63 21.07
CA VAL A 205 -49.77 53.03 20.21
C VAL A 205 -49.24 53.47 18.84
N PRO A 206 -49.85 53.08 17.70
CA PRO A 206 -49.28 53.37 16.38
C PRO A 206 -49.31 54.87 16.05
N GLY A 207 -48.14 55.48 15.86
CA GLY A 207 -47.99 56.75 15.15
C GLY A 207 -47.64 56.49 13.68
N GLN A 208 -48.13 57.33 12.76
CA GLN A 208 -47.77 57.23 11.35
C GLN A 208 -46.30 57.64 11.16
N ALA A 209 -45.50 56.76 10.55
CA ALA A 209 -44.13 57.07 10.16
C ALA A 209 -44.02 57.08 8.62
N GLN A 210 -43.63 58.23 8.06
CA GLN A 210 -43.25 58.34 6.65
C GLN A 210 -41.72 58.28 6.54
N TYR A 211 -41.21 57.31 5.79
CA TYR A 211 -39.78 57.19 5.49
C TYR A 211 -39.51 57.53 4.02
N PRO A 212 -38.75 58.60 3.73
CA PRO A 212 -38.31 58.87 2.37
C PRO A 212 -37.13 57.95 2.02
N SER A 213 -37.37 57.05 1.06
CA SER A 213 -36.34 56.39 0.22
C SER A 213 -35.20 55.64 0.93
N SER A 214 -35.51 54.59 1.69
CA SER A 214 -34.50 53.61 2.14
C SER A 214 -34.91 52.16 1.84
N ALA A 215 -33.91 51.29 1.65
CA ALA A 215 -34.07 49.87 1.33
C ALA A 215 -34.87 49.12 2.42
N PRO A 216 -35.63 48.06 2.06
CA PRO A 216 -36.68 47.51 2.92
C PRO A 216 -36.14 46.78 4.16
N TYR A 217 -36.88 46.91 5.27
CA TYR A 217 -36.58 46.34 6.60
C TYR A 217 -37.73 45.45 7.09
N TYR A 218 -37.43 44.45 7.92
CA TYR A 218 -38.41 43.58 8.58
C TYR A 218 -38.83 44.14 9.94
N ALA A 219 -40.09 44.53 10.11
CA ALA A 219 -40.67 44.81 11.43
C ALA A 219 -41.60 43.65 11.81
N VAL A 220 -41.31 42.97 12.91
CA VAL A 220 -42.21 41.96 13.50
C VAL A 220 -42.77 42.56 14.78
N ALA A 221 -44.03 42.99 14.76
CA ALA A 221 -44.76 43.39 15.95
C ALA A 221 -45.69 42.24 16.37
N GLN A 222 -45.46 41.64 17.55
CA GLN A 222 -46.43 40.72 18.14
C GLN A 222 -47.61 41.52 18.70
N GLY A 223 -48.83 41.26 18.19
CA GLY A 223 -50.08 41.80 18.74
C GLY A 223 -50.59 43.11 18.12
N ALA A 224 -49.99 43.61 17.03
CA ALA A 224 -50.47 44.83 16.36
C ALA A 224 -51.59 44.55 15.35
N VAL A 225 -52.62 45.40 15.33
CA VAL A 225 -53.66 45.42 14.28
C VAL A 225 -53.06 45.99 12.99
N PRO A 226 -53.33 45.42 11.79
CA PRO A 226 -52.70 45.87 10.55
C PRO A 226 -53.07 47.33 10.21
N GLY A 227 -52.08 48.22 10.22
CA GLY A 227 -52.18 49.55 9.62
C GLY A 227 -51.79 49.51 8.14
N GLN A 228 -52.40 50.36 7.31
CA GLN A 228 -52.04 50.48 5.91
C GLN A 228 -50.72 51.25 5.74
N ALA A 229 -49.75 50.65 5.05
CA ALA A 229 -48.54 51.33 4.61
C ALA A 229 -48.59 51.49 3.08
N GLN A 230 -48.42 52.72 2.59
CA GLN A 230 -48.27 53.02 1.16
C GLN A 230 -46.79 53.23 0.83
N TYR A 231 -46.25 52.43 -0.09
CA TYR A 231 -44.90 52.58 -0.63
C TYR A 231 -45.00 53.00 -2.10
N PRO A 232 -44.46 54.16 -2.52
CA PRO A 232 -44.69 54.66 -3.87
C PRO A 232 -43.98 53.91 -5.02
N SER A 233 -43.04 52.99 -4.80
CA SER A 233 -42.19 52.52 -5.91
C SER A 233 -41.35 51.22 -5.72
N SER A 234 -41.81 50.23 -4.96
CA SER A 234 -41.08 48.95 -4.82
C SER A 234 -41.84 47.72 -5.32
N ALA A 235 -41.09 46.76 -5.89
CA ALA A 235 -41.56 45.49 -6.45
C ALA A 235 -42.29 44.60 -5.41
N PRO A 236 -43.23 43.73 -5.84
CA PRO A 236 -44.13 43.03 -4.92
C PRO A 236 -43.39 42.01 -4.04
N TYR A 237 -43.71 41.99 -2.75
CA TYR A 237 -43.25 40.96 -1.81
C TYR A 237 -44.34 40.57 -0.81
N TYR A 238 -44.34 39.31 -0.38
CA TYR A 238 -45.31 38.76 0.58
C TYR A 238 -44.93 39.15 2.01
N ALA A 239 -45.86 39.74 2.75
CA ALA A 239 -45.78 39.85 4.20
C ALA A 239 -46.56 38.67 4.82
N VAL A 240 -45.90 37.84 5.63
CA VAL A 240 -46.56 36.78 6.40
C VAL A 240 -46.52 37.17 7.87
N ALA A 241 -47.64 37.68 8.39
CA ALA A 241 -47.86 37.78 9.82
C ALA A 241 -48.41 36.44 10.33
N GLN A 242 -47.79 35.84 11.35
CA GLN A 242 -48.36 34.66 12.00
C GLN A 242 -49.69 35.06 12.68
N GLY A 243 -50.81 34.58 12.11
CA GLY A 243 -52.16 34.73 12.68
C GLY A 243 -53.18 35.57 11.88
N ALA A 244 -52.84 36.10 10.69
CA ALA A 244 -53.77 36.92 9.90
C ALA A 244 -54.36 36.18 8.67
N VAL A 245 -55.65 36.40 8.39
CA VAL A 245 -56.40 35.82 7.25
C VAL A 245 -56.00 36.51 5.93
N PRO A 246 -55.73 35.78 4.82
CA PRO A 246 -55.30 36.39 3.56
C PRO A 246 -56.44 37.12 2.83
N GLY A 247 -56.25 38.41 2.51
CA GLY A 247 -57.09 39.15 1.57
C GLY A 247 -56.42 39.24 0.19
N GLN A 248 -57.19 39.08 -0.89
CA GLN A 248 -56.67 39.15 -2.26
C GLN A 248 -56.51 40.59 -2.76
N ALA A 249 -55.40 40.86 -3.45
CA ALA A 249 -55.16 42.13 -4.15
C ALA A 249 -55.37 41.96 -5.66
N GLN A 250 -56.13 42.85 -6.28
CA GLN A 250 -56.30 42.97 -7.74
C GLN A 250 -55.33 44.03 -8.30
N TYR A 251 -54.74 43.74 -9.47
CA TYR A 251 -53.82 44.63 -10.19
C TYR A 251 -54.38 45.01 -11.57
N PRO A 252 -54.26 46.28 -12.01
CA PRO A 252 -54.52 46.65 -13.39
C PRO A 252 -53.32 46.40 -14.31
N SER A 253 -53.61 45.98 -15.53
CA SER A 253 -52.69 45.72 -16.64
C SER A 253 -52.45 46.97 -17.50
N SER A 254 -51.20 47.23 -17.88
CA SER A 254 -50.82 48.13 -18.99
C SER A 254 -49.49 47.62 -19.59
N ALA A 255 -49.48 47.05 -20.80
CA ALA A 255 -49.34 47.69 -22.12
C ALA A 255 -47.90 48.19 -22.39
N GLN A 256 -47.11 47.44 -23.17
CA GLN A 256 -46.80 47.68 -24.60
C GLN A 256 -46.03 48.98 -24.89
N TYR A 257 -44.74 48.86 -25.22
CA TYR A 257 -44.06 49.76 -26.16
C TYR A 257 -43.14 48.97 -27.08
N ALA A 258 -43.20 49.35 -28.36
CA ALA A 258 -42.60 48.72 -29.51
C ALA A 258 -41.26 49.35 -29.90
N ALA A 259 -40.46 48.53 -30.59
CA ALA A 259 -39.61 48.79 -31.75
C ALA A 259 -38.79 50.11 -31.87
N GLY A 260 -37.48 49.95 -32.04
CA GLY A 260 -36.58 50.92 -32.67
C GLY A 260 -35.22 50.29 -32.99
N GLN A 261 -34.92 50.11 -34.28
CA GLN A 261 -33.67 49.58 -34.84
C GLN A 261 -32.56 50.66 -34.84
N ALA A 262 -31.30 50.30 -34.58
CA ALA A 262 -30.14 50.66 -35.42
C ALA A 262 -28.77 50.14 -34.88
N ARG A 263 -28.01 49.59 -35.85
CA ARG A 263 -26.54 49.48 -36.02
C ARG A 263 -25.69 48.37 -35.35
N PRO A 264 -24.70 47.81 -36.08
CA PRO A 264 -23.81 46.75 -35.62
C PRO A 264 -22.49 47.32 -35.10
N GLU A 265 -22.20 47.05 -33.83
CA GLU A 265 -20.90 47.30 -33.21
C GLU A 265 -20.43 45.99 -32.55
N GLU A 266 -19.11 45.86 -32.48
CA GLU A 266 -18.25 44.70 -32.25
C GLU A 266 -18.59 43.78 -31.06
N PRO A 267 -18.09 42.51 -31.05
CA PRO A 267 -18.41 41.56 -30.00
C PRO A 267 -17.71 41.91 -28.68
N VAL A 268 -18.35 42.76 -27.89
CA VAL A 268 -18.05 42.91 -26.46
C VAL A 268 -18.62 41.70 -25.72
N SER A 269 -17.68 40.87 -25.25
CA SER A 269 -17.78 39.86 -24.19
C SER A 269 -19.07 39.90 -23.37
N LYS A 270 -19.99 38.99 -23.69
CA LYS A 270 -21.18 38.72 -22.88
C LYS A 270 -20.79 37.93 -21.64
N ARG A 271 -20.92 38.62 -20.50
CA ARG A 271 -21.19 38.12 -19.14
C ARG A 271 -21.47 36.61 -19.08
N ALA A 272 -20.50 35.91 -18.50
CA ALA A 272 -20.62 34.54 -18.03
C ALA A 272 -21.78 34.43 -17.04
N ARG A 273 -22.88 33.82 -17.49
CA ARG A 273 -23.87 33.21 -16.60
C ARG A 273 -23.24 31.94 -16.05
N GLY A 274 -23.19 31.83 -14.73
CA GLY A 274 -22.52 30.77 -13.99
C GLY A 274 -22.89 29.39 -14.51
N ALA A 275 -21.90 28.73 -15.11
CA ALA A 275 -21.93 27.29 -15.30
C ALA A 275 -21.83 26.64 -13.90
N PRO A 276 -22.64 25.61 -13.61
CA PRO A 276 -22.58 24.89 -12.35
C PRO A 276 -21.16 24.36 -12.14
N GLY A 277 -20.65 24.53 -10.92
CA GLY A 277 -19.25 24.38 -10.56
C GLY A 277 -18.59 23.16 -11.17
N THR A 278 -17.72 23.41 -12.15
CA THR A 278 -16.69 22.46 -12.53
C THR A 278 -15.84 22.27 -11.30
N GLU A 279 -16.05 21.16 -10.58
CA GLU A 279 -15.16 20.75 -9.50
C GLU A 279 -13.75 20.78 -10.07
N VAL A 280 -12.96 21.73 -9.60
CA VAL A 280 -11.56 21.86 -9.96
C VAL A 280 -10.89 20.67 -9.31
N HIS A 281 -10.90 19.53 -10.00
CA HIS A 281 -10.16 18.35 -9.60
C HIS A 281 -8.72 18.80 -9.38
N ALA A 282 -8.30 18.77 -8.11
CA ALA A 282 -6.94 19.08 -7.76
C ALA A 282 -6.03 18.26 -8.67
N PRO A 283 -5.05 18.88 -9.35
CA PRO A 283 -4.22 18.18 -10.31
C PRO A 283 -3.59 16.96 -9.64
N VAL A 284 -3.92 15.78 -10.14
CA VAL A 284 -3.46 14.51 -9.57
C VAL A 284 -1.95 14.47 -9.69
N THR A 285 -1.26 14.65 -8.57
CA THR A 285 0.20 14.52 -8.52
C THR A 285 0.56 13.04 -8.53
N TYR A 286 1.24 12.57 -9.58
CA TYR A 286 1.58 11.16 -9.74
C TYR A 286 2.51 10.64 -8.63
N PHE A 287 3.51 11.44 -8.25
CA PHE A 287 4.42 11.09 -7.17
C PHE A 287 4.05 11.82 -5.88
N ALA A 288 3.78 11.05 -4.83
CA ALA A 288 3.64 11.59 -3.49
C ALA A 288 4.98 12.20 -3.02
N PRO A 289 4.96 13.30 -2.25
CA PRO A 289 6.15 13.79 -1.56
C PRO A 289 6.87 12.67 -0.79
N GLY A 290 8.20 12.65 -0.86
CA GLY A 290 9.05 11.61 -0.29
C GLY A 290 9.35 10.43 -1.22
N THR A 291 8.63 10.28 -2.34
CA THR A 291 8.85 9.19 -3.31
C THR A 291 10.28 9.22 -3.84
N LYS A 292 10.97 8.09 -3.75
CA LYS A 292 12.34 7.94 -4.25
C LYS A 292 12.33 7.71 -5.76
N VAL A 293 13.09 8.51 -6.49
CA VAL A 293 13.14 8.51 -7.95
C VAL A 293 14.58 8.56 -8.46
N LYS A 294 14.79 8.00 -9.65
CA LYS A 294 16.00 8.13 -10.45
C LYS A 294 15.71 9.06 -11.62
N ILE A 295 16.61 10.00 -11.88
CA ILE A 295 16.48 10.91 -13.02
C ILE A 295 17.07 10.25 -14.26
N VAL A 296 16.31 10.26 -15.35
CA VAL A 296 16.69 9.59 -16.61
C VAL A 296 16.30 10.43 -17.82
N GLY A 297 17.07 10.33 -18.91
CA GLY A 297 16.71 10.88 -20.21
C GLY A 297 16.69 12.42 -20.31
N LEU A 298 17.31 13.15 -19.37
CA LEU A 298 17.50 14.60 -19.53
C LEU A 298 18.47 14.86 -20.68
N ARG A 299 18.08 15.69 -21.65
CA ARG A 299 18.93 16.05 -22.80
C ARG A 299 19.82 17.26 -22.54
N SER A 300 19.29 18.27 -21.84
CA SER A 300 19.98 19.54 -21.61
C SER A 300 20.91 19.53 -20.40
N ARG A 301 20.72 18.59 -19.47
CA ARG A 301 21.48 18.50 -18.23
C ARG A 301 21.83 17.04 -17.92
N LEU A 302 22.70 16.47 -18.75
CA LEU A 302 23.12 15.07 -18.69
C LEU A 302 23.77 14.72 -17.34
N GLU A 303 24.35 15.72 -16.65
CA GLU A 303 24.99 15.58 -15.35
C GLU A 303 24.03 15.18 -14.21
N TYR A 304 22.71 15.24 -14.43
CA TYR A 304 21.71 14.76 -13.47
C TYR A 304 21.14 13.38 -13.82
N ASN A 305 21.40 12.86 -15.01
CA ASN A 305 21.00 11.49 -15.32
C ASN A 305 21.71 10.51 -14.37
N ASP A 306 21.01 9.45 -14.02
CA ASP A 306 21.43 8.43 -13.06
C ASP A 306 21.56 8.88 -11.59
N LYS A 307 21.38 10.17 -11.29
CA LYS A 307 21.27 10.63 -9.90
C LYS A 307 19.93 10.23 -9.29
N THR A 308 19.96 9.92 -8.00
CA THR A 308 18.76 9.58 -7.22
C THR A 308 18.33 10.75 -6.36
N GLY A 309 17.03 10.87 -6.12
CA GLY A 309 16.47 11.92 -5.28
C GLY A 309 15.11 11.53 -4.72
N ARG A 310 14.52 12.48 -3.98
CA ARG A 310 13.16 12.37 -3.46
C ARG A 310 12.32 13.52 -3.95
N VAL A 311 11.11 13.21 -4.40
CA VAL A 311 10.12 14.22 -4.78
C VAL A 311 9.74 15.03 -3.55
N GLN A 312 9.83 16.35 -3.61
CA GLN A 312 9.37 17.26 -2.55
C GLN A 312 7.95 17.75 -2.82
N GLY A 313 7.63 17.98 -4.09
CA GLY A 313 6.31 18.45 -4.50
C GLY A 313 6.16 18.47 -6.02
N PHE A 314 5.02 18.97 -6.46
CA PHE A 314 4.71 19.18 -7.87
C PHE A 314 4.42 20.65 -8.10
N ASP A 315 5.14 21.25 -9.04
CA ASP A 315 4.90 22.59 -9.50
C ASP A 315 3.90 22.53 -10.65
N CYS A 316 2.65 22.94 -10.37
CA CYS A 316 1.56 22.93 -11.32
C CYS A 316 1.76 23.91 -12.49
N LEU A 317 2.50 25.01 -12.28
CA LEU A 317 2.74 26.01 -13.31
C LEU A 317 3.67 25.47 -14.39
N THR A 318 4.75 24.81 -13.98
CA THR A 318 5.72 24.25 -14.93
C THR A 318 5.43 22.81 -15.31
N SER A 319 4.45 22.17 -14.66
CA SER A 319 4.15 20.73 -14.78
C SER A 319 5.39 19.86 -14.54
N ARG A 320 6.16 20.20 -13.51
CA ARG A 320 7.41 19.50 -13.14
C ARG A 320 7.40 19.14 -11.66
N HIS A 321 8.04 18.04 -11.34
CA HIS A 321 8.29 17.64 -9.97
C HIS A 321 9.55 18.33 -9.44
N LEU A 322 9.46 18.87 -8.24
CA LEU A 322 10.63 19.35 -7.49
C LEU A 322 11.29 18.12 -6.85
N VAL A 323 12.52 17.82 -7.24
CA VAL A 323 13.27 16.65 -6.75
C VAL A 323 14.51 17.12 -5.99
N LYS A 324 14.63 16.68 -4.75
CA LYS A 324 15.81 16.88 -3.89
C LYS A 324 16.79 15.73 -4.10
N LEU A 325 17.98 16.00 -4.63
CA LEU A 325 18.99 14.98 -4.95
C LEU A 325 19.66 14.42 -3.69
N GLU A 326 19.79 13.10 -3.59
CA GLU A 326 20.53 12.40 -2.53
C GLU A 326 22.05 12.41 -2.85
N GLY A 327 22.91 12.54 -1.83
CA GLY A 327 24.37 12.45 -1.98
C GLY A 327 25.10 13.75 -2.37
N SER A 328 24.41 14.90 -2.39
CA SER A 328 25.04 16.22 -2.58
C SER A 328 25.67 16.81 -1.29
N GLU A 329 25.89 15.96 -0.28
CA GLU A 329 26.26 16.37 1.09
C GLU A 329 27.65 17.02 1.23
N GLY A 330 28.50 16.95 0.20
CA GLY A 330 29.85 17.54 0.23
C GLY A 330 29.92 19.07 0.21
N GLN A 331 28.82 19.78 -0.06
CA GLN A 331 28.80 21.26 -0.15
C GLN A 331 27.64 21.93 0.61
N GLY A 332 26.96 21.22 1.51
CA GLY A 332 25.98 21.80 2.45
C GLY A 332 24.69 22.38 1.85
N LYS A 333 24.59 22.55 0.53
CA LYS A 333 23.36 23.01 -0.14
C LYS A 333 22.69 21.85 -0.86
N ALA A 334 21.57 21.39 -0.32
CA ALA A 334 20.72 20.42 -1.01
C ALA A 334 20.36 20.94 -2.40
N THR A 335 20.75 20.19 -3.42
CA THR A 335 20.43 20.57 -4.80
C THR A 335 19.02 20.11 -5.13
N GLU A 336 18.15 21.07 -5.39
CA GLU A 336 16.77 20.84 -5.85
C GLU A 336 16.67 21.16 -7.34
N ILE A 337 15.96 20.31 -8.08
CA ILE A 337 15.76 20.48 -9.52
C ILE A 337 14.31 20.22 -9.92
N HIS A 338 13.81 20.99 -10.89
CA HIS A 338 12.48 20.77 -11.49
C HIS A 338 12.59 19.84 -12.70
N VAL A 339 12.00 18.64 -12.59
CA VAL A 339 12.13 17.57 -13.59
C VAL A 339 10.76 17.17 -14.12
N LYS A 340 10.64 16.98 -15.43
CA LYS A 340 9.40 16.45 -16.03
C LYS A 340 9.18 15.03 -15.56
N MET A 341 7.93 14.62 -15.43
CA MET A 341 7.58 13.25 -15.04
C MET A 341 8.20 12.20 -15.98
N ASP A 342 8.31 12.51 -17.28
CA ASP A 342 8.96 11.62 -18.26
C ASP A 342 10.43 11.35 -18.02
N ASN A 343 11.08 12.20 -17.23
CA ASN A 343 12.47 12.08 -16.85
C ASN A 343 12.66 11.51 -15.44
N LEU A 344 11.59 10.97 -14.84
CA LEU A 344 11.62 10.33 -13.53
C LEU A 344 11.22 8.86 -13.64
N GLN A 345 12.05 8.01 -13.05
CA GLN A 345 11.79 6.60 -12.85
C GLN A 345 11.63 6.31 -11.36
N GLN A 346 10.54 5.67 -10.97
CA GLN A 346 10.28 5.36 -9.56
C GLN A 346 11.12 4.17 -9.10
N PHE A 347 11.69 4.28 -7.90
CA PHE A 347 12.15 3.09 -7.19
C PHE A 347 10.91 2.41 -6.60
N CYS A 348 10.52 1.28 -7.17
CA CYS A 348 9.38 0.51 -6.69
C CYS A 348 9.81 -0.90 -6.29
N GLU A 349 9.15 -1.41 -5.25
CA GLU A 349 9.31 -2.78 -4.84
C GLU A 349 8.39 -3.67 -5.66
N VAL A 350 8.86 -4.88 -5.95
CA VAL A 350 8.15 -5.86 -6.78
C VAL A 350 8.25 -7.24 -6.16
N GLN A 351 7.26 -8.07 -6.42
CA GLN A 351 7.35 -9.51 -6.17
C GLN A 351 7.79 -10.20 -7.47
N ILE A 352 8.88 -10.94 -7.40
CA ILE A 352 9.38 -11.73 -8.53
C ILE A 352 8.45 -12.92 -8.73
N THR A 353 8.07 -13.18 -9.98
CA THR A 353 7.30 -14.36 -10.37
C THR A 353 7.97 -15.08 -11.54
N GLY A 354 7.80 -16.40 -11.63
CA GLY A 354 8.22 -17.21 -12.79
C GLY A 354 9.72 -17.41 -12.95
N LEU A 355 10.52 -17.06 -11.93
CA LEU A 355 11.96 -17.28 -11.92
C LEU A 355 12.32 -18.30 -10.83
N ALA A 356 12.60 -19.54 -11.20
CA ALA A 356 12.77 -20.67 -10.27
C ALA A 356 13.69 -20.39 -9.05
N SER A 357 14.73 -19.58 -9.22
CA SER A 357 15.69 -19.25 -8.16
C SER A 357 15.26 -18.11 -7.23
N ALA A 358 14.27 -17.30 -7.61
CA ALA A 358 13.85 -16.11 -6.87
C ALA A 358 12.32 -15.92 -6.83
N ASP A 359 11.54 -16.92 -7.21
CA ASP A 359 10.09 -16.88 -7.23
C ASP A 359 9.54 -16.53 -5.85
N GLY A 360 8.58 -15.60 -5.81
CA GLY A 360 7.98 -15.08 -4.59
C GLY A 360 8.87 -14.11 -3.79
N ARG A 361 10.16 -13.93 -4.13
CA ARG A 361 11.04 -12.97 -3.44
C ARG A 361 10.75 -11.53 -3.84
N ARG A 362 11.09 -10.60 -2.95
CA ARG A 362 10.98 -9.16 -3.21
C ARG A 362 12.25 -8.62 -3.85
N ALA A 363 12.10 -7.71 -4.80
CA ALA A 363 13.19 -6.94 -5.38
C ALA A 363 12.78 -5.47 -5.53
N CYS A 364 13.76 -4.59 -5.66
CA CYS A 364 13.54 -3.18 -5.94
C CYS A 364 13.99 -2.87 -7.36
N ILE A 365 13.08 -2.36 -8.20
CA ILE A 365 13.43 -1.88 -9.55
C ILE A 365 14.21 -0.58 -9.40
N VAL A 366 15.39 -0.54 -10.02
CA VAL A 366 16.32 0.59 -10.00
C VAL A 366 16.41 1.29 -11.35
N GLY A 367 16.09 0.56 -12.42
CA GLY A 367 16.27 1.02 -13.78
C GLY A 367 15.53 0.19 -14.80
N TRP A 368 15.46 0.73 -16.02
CA TRP A 368 15.04 0.01 -17.21
C TRP A 368 16.24 -0.18 -18.14
N LEU A 369 16.47 -1.42 -18.55
CA LEU A 369 17.50 -1.79 -19.52
C LEU A 369 16.83 -1.86 -20.89
N GLU A 370 16.72 -0.70 -21.55
CA GLU A 370 16.05 -0.57 -22.86
C GLU A 370 16.52 -1.60 -23.90
N PRO A 371 17.83 -1.89 -24.07
CA PRO A 371 18.30 -2.84 -25.09
C PRO A 371 17.82 -4.27 -24.84
N LEU A 372 17.53 -4.61 -23.58
CA LEU A 372 17.14 -5.96 -23.18
C LEU A 372 15.63 -6.09 -22.94
N GLY A 373 14.89 -4.99 -22.95
CA GLY A 373 13.48 -4.97 -22.56
C GLY A 373 13.24 -5.51 -21.15
N ARG A 374 14.16 -5.24 -20.22
CA ARG A 374 14.14 -5.80 -18.85
C ARG A 374 14.31 -4.72 -17.79
N TYR A 375 13.68 -4.92 -16.64
CA TYR A 375 14.00 -4.17 -15.44
C TYR A 375 15.38 -4.57 -14.91
N ASP A 376 16.14 -3.58 -14.48
CA ASP A 376 17.28 -3.78 -13.60
C ASP A 376 16.78 -3.72 -12.15
N ALA A 377 16.76 -4.88 -11.48
CA ALA A 377 16.21 -5.02 -10.14
C ALA A 377 17.28 -5.49 -9.15
N ARG A 378 17.24 -4.97 -7.93
CA ARG A 378 18.10 -5.39 -6.81
C ARG A 378 17.34 -6.36 -5.91
N LEU A 379 17.92 -7.55 -5.71
CA LEU A 379 17.31 -8.61 -4.90
C LEU A 379 17.58 -8.41 -3.40
N GLY A 380 16.57 -7.91 -2.67
CA GLY A 380 16.55 -7.77 -1.22
C GLY A 380 17.84 -7.19 -0.61
N ILE A 381 18.28 -7.79 0.51
CA ILE A 381 19.46 -7.36 1.28
C ILE A 381 20.76 -7.63 0.50
N SER A 382 20.78 -8.65 -0.36
CA SER A 382 22.00 -9.09 -1.06
C SER A 382 22.59 -8.05 -2.01
N GLN A 383 21.79 -7.04 -2.39
CA GLN A 383 22.12 -6.03 -3.40
C GLN A 383 22.51 -6.60 -4.77
N LYS A 384 22.34 -7.90 -4.99
CA LYS A 384 22.59 -8.56 -6.28
C LYS A 384 21.61 -7.99 -7.31
N ARG A 385 22.15 -7.48 -8.41
CA ARG A 385 21.37 -7.00 -9.56
C ARG A 385 20.97 -8.18 -10.44
N ILE A 386 19.73 -8.17 -10.90
CA ILE A 386 19.15 -9.16 -11.80
C ILE A 386 18.31 -8.44 -12.87
N GLY A 387 18.30 -9.00 -14.08
CA GLY A 387 17.43 -8.53 -15.15
C GLY A 387 16.07 -9.25 -15.11
N LEU A 388 14.98 -8.52 -14.89
CA LEU A 388 13.62 -9.08 -14.83
C LEU A 388 12.82 -8.68 -16.08
N LEU A 389 12.13 -9.64 -16.69
CA LEU A 389 11.09 -9.34 -17.69
C LEU A 389 9.92 -8.64 -16.99
N PRO A 390 9.18 -7.74 -17.67
CA PRO A 390 8.00 -7.11 -17.10
C PRO A 390 6.96 -8.10 -16.56
N GLU A 391 6.75 -9.20 -17.27
CA GLU A 391 5.81 -10.27 -16.88
C GLU A 391 6.24 -11.02 -15.60
N ASN A 392 7.53 -10.95 -15.25
CA ASN A 392 8.11 -11.62 -14.09
C ASN A 392 8.25 -10.69 -12.88
N ALA A 393 7.74 -9.46 -12.97
CA ALA A 393 7.77 -8.47 -11.90
C ALA A 393 6.34 -8.00 -11.58
N ILE A 394 5.79 -8.47 -10.46
CA ILE A 394 4.49 -8.03 -9.97
C ILE A 394 4.69 -6.71 -9.21
N LEU A 395 4.17 -5.63 -9.80
CA LEU A 395 4.17 -4.28 -9.24
C LEU A 395 3.07 -4.16 -8.17
N PHE A 396 3.36 -3.51 -7.05
CA PHE A 396 2.37 -3.30 -5.99
C PHE A 396 1.42 -2.13 -6.30
N PRO A 397 0.19 -2.15 -5.75
CA PRO A 397 -0.70 -0.99 -5.78
C PRO A 397 -0.01 0.28 -5.25
N GLY A 398 -0.29 1.41 -5.89
CA GLY A 398 0.38 2.69 -5.63
C GLY A 398 1.57 2.97 -6.55
N THR A 399 2.09 1.98 -7.26
CA THR A 399 3.16 2.18 -8.25
C THR A 399 2.64 2.99 -9.44
N ILE A 400 3.40 4.00 -9.86
CA ILE A 400 3.12 4.76 -11.08
C ILE A 400 3.74 4.01 -12.24
N VAL A 401 2.94 3.77 -13.28
CA VAL A 401 3.38 3.04 -14.47
C VAL A 401 3.07 3.82 -15.74
N ARG A 402 3.90 3.60 -16.75
CA ARG A 402 3.65 3.97 -18.13
C ARG A 402 3.10 2.77 -18.89
N ILE A 403 2.05 3.00 -19.66
CA ILE A 403 1.40 1.97 -20.45
C ILE A 403 2.07 1.96 -21.84
N HIS A 404 2.65 0.84 -22.22
CA HIS A 404 3.36 0.70 -23.50
C HIS A 404 2.55 -0.06 -24.54
N GLU A 405 1.64 -0.92 -24.12
CA GLU A 405 0.82 -1.73 -25.02
C GLU A 405 -0.63 -1.72 -24.56
N HIS A 406 -1.43 -0.79 -25.07
CA HIS A 406 -2.87 -0.74 -24.84
C HIS A 406 -3.54 0.04 -25.97
N ALA A 407 -4.68 -0.43 -26.47
CA ALA A 407 -5.32 0.14 -27.66
C ALA A 407 -5.62 1.64 -27.53
N THR A 408 -6.05 2.09 -26.35
CA THR A 408 -6.50 3.48 -26.13
C THR A 408 -5.61 4.30 -25.19
N ALA A 409 -4.64 3.66 -24.53
CA ALA A 409 -3.88 4.28 -23.43
C ALA A 409 -2.37 4.14 -23.60
N GLN A 410 -1.89 3.74 -24.78
CA GLN A 410 -0.46 3.67 -25.06
C GLN A 410 0.20 5.05 -24.84
N GLY A 411 1.38 5.04 -24.20
CA GLY A 411 2.15 6.23 -23.85
C GLY A 411 1.68 6.94 -22.58
N HIS A 412 0.45 6.70 -22.11
CA HIS A 412 -0.11 7.34 -20.93
C HIS A 412 0.47 6.76 -19.65
N ARG A 413 0.36 7.54 -18.56
CA ARG A 413 0.71 7.09 -17.21
C ARG A 413 -0.53 6.90 -16.37
N GLY A 414 -0.43 6.00 -15.41
CA GLY A 414 -1.46 5.78 -14.41
C GLY A 414 -0.90 5.14 -13.14
N LYS A 415 -1.75 5.07 -12.12
CA LYS A 415 -1.43 4.46 -10.83
C LYS A 415 -2.05 3.07 -10.77
N ILE A 416 -1.29 2.07 -10.35
CA ILE A 416 -1.85 0.75 -10.10
C ILE A 416 -2.76 0.84 -8.87
N VAL A 417 -4.04 0.54 -9.03
CA VAL A 417 -5.03 0.49 -7.94
C VAL A 417 -5.32 -0.94 -7.49
N GLY A 418 -5.13 -1.92 -8.38
CA GLY A 418 -5.36 -3.32 -8.08
C GLY A 418 -4.52 -4.25 -8.97
N VAL A 419 -4.33 -5.48 -8.49
CA VAL A 419 -3.53 -6.50 -9.17
C VAL A 419 -4.30 -7.83 -9.15
N ASN A 420 -4.63 -8.36 -10.31
CA ASN A 420 -5.13 -9.73 -10.47
C ASN A 420 -3.96 -10.63 -10.91
N LYS A 421 -3.44 -11.43 -9.97
CA LYS A 421 -2.28 -12.30 -10.22
C LYS A 421 -2.63 -13.51 -11.10
N GLU A 422 -3.85 -14.00 -11.02
CA GLU A 422 -4.30 -15.19 -11.77
C GLU A 422 -4.43 -14.85 -13.26
N GLU A 423 -5.06 -13.71 -13.58
CA GLU A 423 -5.24 -13.24 -14.95
C GLU A 423 -4.00 -12.50 -15.50
N LYS A 424 -3.01 -12.20 -14.65
CA LYS A 424 -1.86 -11.34 -14.96
C LYS A 424 -2.26 -9.95 -15.48
N ILE A 425 -3.22 -9.34 -14.80
CA ILE A 425 -3.80 -8.03 -15.15
C ILE A 425 -3.61 -7.05 -14.00
N TYR A 426 -3.23 -5.82 -14.35
CA TYR A 426 -3.28 -4.64 -13.49
C TYR A 426 -4.56 -3.85 -13.75
N LEU A 427 -5.15 -3.35 -12.66
CA LEU A 427 -6.12 -2.26 -12.71
C LEU A 427 -5.34 -0.95 -12.56
N VAL A 428 -5.32 -0.15 -13.62
CA VAL A 428 -4.54 1.09 -13.69
C VAL A 428 -5.49 2.27 -13.79
N GLU A 429 -5.45 3.16 -12.81
CA GLU A 429 -6.18 4.43 -12.82
C GLU A 429 -5.38 5.49 -13.58
N LEU A 430 -5.93 5.97 -14.69
CA LEU A 430 -5.39 7.05 -15.51
C LEU A 430 -5.66 8.41 -14.85
N TYR A 431 -5.00 9.46 -15.37
CA TYR A 431 -5.08 10.82 -14.82
C TYR A 431 -6.47 11.44 -14.77
N HIS A 432 -7.37 11.00 -15.65
CA HIS A 432 -8.77 11.46 -15.72
C HIS A 432 -9.71 10.54 -14.93
N GLY A 433 -9.19 9.72 -14.02
CA GLY A 433 -9.96 8.82 -13.15
C GLY A 433 -10.47 7.55 -13.83
N GLN A 434 -10.22 7.35 -15.13
CA GLN A 434 -10.61 6.10 -15.79
C GLN A 434 -9.70 4.97 -15.33
N ILE A 435 -10.30 3.87 -14.89
CA ILE A 435 -9.59 2.63 -14.60
C ILE A 435 -9.60 1.75 -15.85
N ILE A 436 -8.42 1.30 -16.27
CA ILE A 436 -8.23 0.36 -17.37
C ILE A 436 -7.64 -0.95 -16.87
N LYS A 437 -7.81 -2.02 -17.67
CA LYS A 437 -7.17 -3.32 -17.47
C LYS A 437 -5.94 -3.40 -18.38
N ALA A 438 -4.75 -3.60 -17.80
CA ALA A 438 -3.51 -3.76 -18.56
C ALA A 438 -2.81 -5.07 -18.18
N ARG A 439 -2.25 -5.80 -19.14
CA ARG A 439 -1.48 -7.02 -18.84
C ARG A 439 -0.15 -6.67 -18.17
N PHE A 440 0.44 -7.62 -17.44
CA PHE A 440 1.73 -7.39 -16.76
C PHE A 440 2.86 -6.94 -17.72
N GLY A 441 2.93 -7.52 -18.92
CA GLY A 441 3.90 -7.15 -19.94
C GLY A 441 3.70 -5.76 -20.56
N SER A 442 2.49 -5.22 -20.44
CA SER A 442 2.06 -4.02 -21.16
C SER A 442 2.35 -2.71 -20.42
N VAL A 443 2.87 -2.78 -19.19
CA VAL A 443 3.16 -1.62 -18.34
C VAL A 443 4.62 -1.60 -17.89
N ARG A 444 5.17 -0.40 -17.68
CA ARG A 444 6.52 -0.17 -17.17
C ARG A 444 6.52 0.80 -15.99
N ALA A 445 7.30 0.52 -14.94
CA ALA A 445 7.47 1.41 -13.78
C ALA A 445 8.37 2.63 -14.04
#